data_AF-A0A069NJ13-F1
#
_entry.id   AF-A0A069NJ13-F1
#
_cell.length_a   1.000
_cell.length_b   1.000
_cell.length_c   1.000
_cell.angle_alpha   90.00
_cell.angle_beta   90.00
_cell.angle_gamma   90.00
#
_symmetry.space_group_name_H-M   'P 1'
#
loop_
_entity.id
_entity.type
_entity.pdbx_description
1 polymer ?
#
loop_
_entity_poly.entity_id
_entity_poly.type
_entity_poly.pdbx_seq_one_letter_code
_entity_poly.pdbx_strand_id
1 'polypeptide(L)' 'MNRPLLPSARRRGLPFTVPDDWTPEQALAVFEVLEDLLAVVTDFYGAQLNELLREQRSSKAHARTHERDPPF' A
#
# COMPACT_ATOMS: atom_id res chain seq x y z
N MET A 1 4.28 -16.70 12.85
CA MET A 1 2.89 -16.19 12.82
C MET A 1 2.75 -15.26 11.62
N ASN A 2 1.86 -15.58 10.67
CA ASN A 2 1.72 -14.85 9.41
C ASN A 2 0.76 -13.67 9.62
N ARG A 3 1.27 -12.42 9.60
CA ARG A 3 0.45 -11.22 9.83
C ARG A 3 -0.53 -11.06 8.65
N PRO A 4 -1.84 -10.88 8.89
CA PRO A 4 -2.81 -10.73 7.81
C PRO A 4 -2.42 -9.55 6.91
N LEU A 5 -2.56 -9.76 5.60
CA LEU A 5 -2.35 -8.72 4.62
C LEU A 5 -3.40 -7.63 4.86
N LEU A 6 -2.94 -6.38 4.97
CA LEU A 6 -3.85 -5.25 4.97
C LEU A 6 -4.58 -5.17 3.62
N PRO A 7 -5.72 -4.46 3.50
CA PRO A 7 -6.43 -4.28 2.24
C PRO A 7 -5.53 -3.78 1.08
N SER A 8 -4.45 -3.07 1.42
CA SER A 8 -3.41 -2.61 0.49
C SER A 8 -2.40 -3.68 0.07
N ALA A 9 -2.59 -4.95 0.46
CA ALA A 9 -1.65 -6.07 0.29
C ALA A 9 -0.24 -5.84 0.88
N ARG A 10 -0.08 -4.83 1.75
CA ARG A 10 1.21 -4.53 2.42
C ARG A 10 1.31 -5.29 3.73
N ARG A 11 2.50 -5.83 4.01
CA ARG A 11 2.83 -6.51 5.28
C ARG A 11 3.14 -5.52 6.43
N ARG A 12 3.43 -4.26 6.09
CA ARG A 12 3.68 -3.14 7.01
C ARG A 12 2.89 -1.92 6.51
N GLY A 13 1.65 -1.78 6.96
CA GLY A 13 0.90 -0.52 6.78
C GLY A 13 0.91 0.29 8.07
N LEU A 14 0.35 1.49 8.00
CA LEU A 14 0.08 2.28 9.19
C LEU A 14 -0.90 1.50 10.08
N PRO A 15 -0.64 1.38 11.40
CA PRO A 15 -1.58 0.77 12.33
C PRO A 15 -2.74 1.73 12.57
N PHE A 16 -3.59 1.90 11.55
CA PHE A 16 -4.79 2.72 11.61
C PHE A 16 -6.00 1.81 11.46
N THR A 17 -6.81 1.73 12.51
CA THR A 17 -8.11 1.05 12.47
C THR A 17 -9.15 2.11 12.15
N VAL A 18 -9.88 1.92 11.05
CA VAL A 18 -11.04 2.76 10.70
C VAL A 18 -12.23 2.28 11.55
N PRO A 19 -12.81 3.13 12.42
CA PRO A 19 -14.08 2.86 13.08
C PRO A 19 -15.21 2.67 12.07
N ASP A 20 -16.16 1.78 12.36
CA ASP A 20 -17.32 1.48 11.51
C ASP A 20 -18.56 2.33 11.85
N ASP A 21 -18.45 3.22 12.82
CA ASP A 21 -19.53 4.06 13.38
C ASP A 21 -19.45 5.55 12.97
N TRP A 22 -18.63 5.89 11.97
CA TRP A 22 -18.51 7.26 11.48
C TRP A 22 -19.80 7.81 10.90
N THR A 23 -20.08 9.09 11.21
CA THR A 23 -21.05 9.85 10.43
C THR A 23 -20.47 10.19 9.04
N PRO A 24 -21.32 10.50 8.04
CA PRO A 24 -20.84 10.92 6.72
C PRO A 24 -19.86 12.11 6.77
N GLU A 25 -20.09 13.08 7.65
CA GLU A 25 -19.24 14.27 7.80
C GLU A 25 -17.88 13.91 8.39
N GLN A 26 -17.84 12.99 9.35
CA GLN A 26 -16.59 12.49 9.92
C GLN A 26 -15.78 11.71 8.87
N ALA A 27 -16.44 10.87 8.08
CA ALA A 27 -15.80 10.14 6.99
C ALA A 27 -15.24 11.11 5.93
N LEU A 28 -15.97 12.17 5.60
CA LEU A 28 -15.50 13.21 4.67
C LEU A 28 -14.28 13.94 5.21
N ALA A 29 -14.31 14.38 6.48
CA ALA A 29 -13.17 15.08 7.09
C ALA A 29 -11.90 14.23 7.10
N VAL A 30 -12.02 12.92 7.38
CA VAL A 30 -10.87 12.00 7.31
C VAL A 30 -10.40 11.82 5.87
N PHE A 31 -11.32 11.71 4.91
CA PHE A 31 -10.97 11.63 3.49
C PHE A 31 -10.14 12.84 3.04
N GLU A 32 -10.56 14.06 3.39
CA GLU A 32 -9.83 15.30 3.08
C GLU A 32 -8.41 15.29 3.67
N VAL A 33 -8.26 14.87 4.93
CA VAL A 33 -6.94 14.75 5.57
C VAL A 33 -6.05 13.73 4.86
N LEU A 34 -6.62 12.62 4.39
CA LEU A 34 -5.87 11.61 3.64
C LEU A 34 -5.42 12.14 2.27
N GLU A 35 -6.25 12.91 1.58
CA GLU A 35 -5.92 13.56 0.32
C GLU A 35 -4.78 14.57 0.50
N ASP A 36 -4.86 15.44 1.53
CA ASP A 36 -3.80 16.40 1.84
C ASP A 36 -2.47 15.69 2.18
N LEU A 37 -2.54 14.65 3.00
CA LEU A 37 -1.36 13.86 3.35
C LEU A 37 -0.76 13.17 2.11
N LEU A 38 -1.60 12.63 1.23
CA LEU A 38 -1.18 12.01 -0.02
C LEU A 38 -0.49 13.03 -0.93
N ALA A 39 -1.04 14.25 -1.04
CA ALA A 39 -0.46 15.33 -1.82
C ALA A 39 0.94 15.67 -1.31
N VAL A 40 1.10 15.89 0.00
CA VAL A 40 2.40 16.18 0.63
C VAL A 40 3.40 15.04 0.40
N VAL A 41 3.01 13.79 0.67
CA VAL A 41 3.91 12.64 0.49
C VAL A 41 4.33 12.48 -0.96
N THR A 42 3.42 12.72 -1.90
CA THR A 42 3.72 12.61 -3.34
C THR A 42 4.64 13.73 -3.80
N ASP A 43 4.45 14.96 -3.32
CA ASP A 43 5.29 16.11 -3.66
C ASP A 43 6.75 15.89 -3.23
N PHE A 44 6.97 15.45 -1.97
CA PHE A 44 8.32 15.26 -1.45
C PHE A 44 8.99 13.94 -1.85
N TYR A 45 8.21 12.85 -1.95
CA TYR A 45 8.75 11.48 -2.09
C TYR A 45 8.33 10.78 -3.37
N GLY A 46 7.61 11.44 -4.28
CA GLY A 46 7.01 10.82 -5.46
C GLY A 46 7.98 9.99 -6.31
N ALA A 47 9.17 10.51 -6.61
CA ALA A 47 10.18 9.79 -7.38
C ALA A 47 10.67 8.51 -6.66
N GLN A 48 10.93 8.62 -5.36
CA GLN A 48 11.44 7.52 -4.53
C GLN A 48 10.37 6.44 -4.35
N LEU A 49 9.11 6.84 -4.19
CA LEU A 49 7.97 5.92 -4.14
C LEU A 49 7.77 5.19 -5.46
N ASN A 50 7.87 5.89 -6.59
CA ASN A 50 7.77 5.26 -7.90
C ASN A 50 8.85 4.18 -8.10
N GLU A 51 10.10 4.49 -7.75
CA GLU A 51 11.18 3.51 -7.84
C GLU A 51 10.95 2.30 -6.93
N LEU A 52 10.62 2.53 -5.67
CA LEU A 52 10.33 1.46 -4.71
C LEU A 52 9.15 0.58 -5.17
N LEU A 53 8.12 1.18 -5.79
CA LEU A 53 6.99 0.44 -6.35
C LEU A 53 7.36 -0.34 -7.62
N ARG A 54 8.32 0.14 -8.42
CA ARG A 54 8.86 -0.59 -9.57
C ARG A 54 9.65 -1.81 -9.10
N GLU A 55 10.55 -1.64 -8.14
CA GLU A 55 11.34 -2.72 -7.54
C GLU A 55 10.47 -3.81 -6.91
N GLN A 56 9.44 -3.42 -6.15
CA GLN A 56 8.52 -4.40 -5.56
C GLN A 56 7.74 -5.19 -6.62
N ARG A 57 7.37 -4.55 -7.73
CA ARG A 57 6.67 -5.21 -8.85
C ARG A 57 7.61 -6.14 -9.62
N SER A 58 8.84 -5.72 -9.90
CA SER A 58 9.83 -6.56 -10.57
C SER A 58 10.21 -7.77 -9.72
N SER A 59 10.41 -7.59 -8.41
CA SER A 59 10.69 -8.69 -7.48
C SER A 59 9.55 -9.72 -7.42
N LYS A 60 8.29 -9.26 -7.39
CA LYS A 60 7.12 -10.16 -7.47
C LYS A 60 7.03 -10.90 -8.81
N ALA A 61 7.36 -10.24 -9.93
CA ALA A 61 7.38 -10.90 -11.24
C ALA A 61 8.45 -12.01 -11.29
N HIS A 62 9.67 -11.75 -10.79
CA HIS A 62 10.74 -12.75 -10.74
C HIS A 62 10.38 -13.96 -9.87
N ALA A 63 9.73 -13.73 -8.72
CA ALA A 63 9.26 -14.83 -7.86
C ALA A 63 8.23 -15.74 -8.57
N ARG A 64 7.37 -15.18 -9.43
CA ARG A 64 6.37 -15.96 -10.18
C ARG A 64 6.96 -16.71 -11.37
N THR A 65 8.07 -16.24 -11.94
CA THR A 65 8.79 -16.97 -12.98
C THR A 65 9.50 -18.20 -12.41
N HIS A 66 10.09 -18.08 -11.21
CA HIS A 66 10.82 -19.17 -10.56
C HIS A 66 9.93 -20.31 -10.04
N GLU A 67 8.63 -20.05 -9.83
CA GLU A 67 7.60 -21.09 -9.53
C GLU A 67 7.11 -21.84 -10.78
N ARG A 68 7.28 -21.25 -11.97
CA ARG A 68 6.64 -21.72 -13.21
C ARG A 68 7.57 -22.50 -14.13
N ASP A 69 8.86 -22.56 -13.81
CA ASP A 69 9.80 -23.47 -14.46
C ASP A 69 9.77 -24.82 -13.70
N PRO A 70 9.19 -25.88 -14.27
CA PRO A 70 9.44 -27.22 -13.77
C PRO A 70 10.91 -27.58 -14.08
N PRO A 71 11.60 -28.35 -13.22
CA PRO A 71 12.82 -29.00 -13.66
C PRO A 71 12.45 -29.95 -14.81
N PHE A 72 13.27 -29.91 -15.87
CA PHE A 72 13.14 -30.63 -17.13
C PHE A 72 12.40 -31.98 -17.08
#